data_AF-A0A735ANL0-F1
#
_entry.id   AF-A0A735ANL0-F1
#
_cell.length_a   1.000
_cell.length_b   1.000
_cell.length_c   1.000
_cell.angle_alpha   90.00
_cell.angle_beta   90.00
_cell.angle_gamma   90.00
#
_symmetry.space_group_name_H-M   'P 1'
#
loop_
_entity.id
_entity.type
_entity.pdbx_description
1 polymer ?
#
loop_
_entity_poly.entity_id
_entity_poly.type
_entity_poly.pdbx_seq_one_letter_code
_entity_poly.pdbx_strand_id
1 'polypeptide(L)'
;MDKKLEPYYLSAETALSIVSKKFNIKIDIKEDDINLRFKKYDRNNTDDSIQMKNFFLSLGLSLQDILFNNGEDLLNEPMPILLLTPEMKWMVCVSGGQKIKLVNARGELCYVEIEDEYLKELSAFSILPLNKVVDSIRVKNIIKNSLSMNKIFYTKYFFSSLFMAIFALTIPVFSNL
;
A
#
# COMPACT_ATOMS: atom_id res chain seq x y z
N MET A 1 -19.93 -4.29 -19.88
CA MET A 1 -18.60 -4.35 -19.25
C MET A 1 -17.55 -4.31 -20.33
N ASP A 2 -16.79 -3.24 -20.36
CA ASP A 2 -15.83 -2.95 -21.43
C ASP A 2 -14.56 -3.79 -21.22
N LYS A 3 -14.30 -4.75 -22.12
CA LYS A 3 -13.17 -5.70 -22.03
C LYS A 3 -11.79 -5.01 -22.02
N LYS A 4 -11.74 -3.72 -22.34
CA LYS A 4 -10.51 -2.92 -22.41
C LYS A 4 -9.84 -2.69 -21.06
N LEU A 5 -10.60 -2.72 -19.95
CA LEU A 5 -10.07 -2.43 -18.62
C LEU A 5 -9.64 -3.66 -17.81
N GLU A 6 -9.95 -4.87 -18.29
CA GLU A 6 -9.54 -6.14 -17.65
C GLU A 6 -8.04 -6.22 -17.31
N PRO A 7 -7.10 -5.75 -18.15
CA PRO A 7 -5.66 -5.81 -17.83
C PRO A 7 -5.23 -4.91 -16.67
N TYR A 8 -6.09 -3.95 -16.29
CA TYR A 8 -5.84 -2.96 -15.23
C TYR A 8 -6.54 -3.32 -13.92
N TYR A 9 -7.38 -4.36 -13.92
CA TYR A 9 -7.97 -4.86 -12.68
C TYR A 9 -6.89 -5.55 -11.85
N LEU A 10 -6.72 -5.00 -10.66
CA LEU A 10 -5.79 -5.47 -9.65
C LEU A 10 -6.56 -6.20 -8.55
N SER A 11 -5.85 -7.09 -7.89
CA SER A 11 -6.28 -7.63 -6.63
C SER A 11 -6.19 -6.55 -5.54
N ALA A 12 -6.98 -6.67 -4.48
CA ALA A 12 -7.00 -5.68 -3.40
C ALA A 12 -5.63 -5.54 -2.72
N GLU A 13 -4.95 -6.68 -2.50
CA GLU A 13 -3.60 -6.72 -1.94
C GLU A 13 -2.62 -5.95 -2.84
N THR A 14 -2.68 -6.21 -4.15
CA THR A 14 -1.78 -5.57 -5.13
C THR A 14 -2.02 -4.06 -5.21
N ALA A 15 -3.28 -3.64 -5.31
CA ALA A 15 -3.65 -2.23 -5.39
C ALA A 15 -3.19 -1.46 -4.14
N LEU A 16 -3.43 -2.04 -2.96
CA LEU A 16 -3.08 -1.40 -1.69
C LEU A 16 -1.57 -1.41 -1.44
N SER A 17 -0.86 -2.45 -1.85
CA SER A 17 0.61 -2.49 -1.84
C SER A 17 1.21 -1.38 -2.72
N ILE A 18 0.61 -1.10 -3.89
CA ILE A 18 1.07 -0.01 -4.77
C ILE A 18 0.84 1.35 -4.11
N VAL A 19 -0.36 1.61 -3.57
CA VAL A 19 -0.67 2.89 -2.94
C VAL A 19 0.15 3.09 -1.65
N SER A 20 0.36 2.03 -0.87
CA SER A 20 1.08 2.10 0.40
C SER A 20 2.58 2.32 0.26
N LYS A 21 3.17 2.03 -0.91
CA LYS A 21 4.57 2.36 -1.22
C LYS A 21 4.86 3.84 -1.04
N LYS A 22 3.92 4.73 -1.37
CA LYS A 22 4.06 6.18 -1.16
C LYS A 22 4.35 6.53 0.30
N PHE A 23 3.78 5.76 1.22
CA PHE A 23 3.92 5.97 2.66
C PHE A 23 5.02 5.09 3.29
N ASN A 24 5.69 4.25 2.50
CA ASN A 24 6.64 3.25 2.99
C ASN A 24 6.05 2.31 4.06
N ILE A 25 4.76 1.97 3.91
CA ILE A 25 4.01 1.06 4.78
C ILE A 25 3.81 -0.26 4.03
N LYS A 26 4.00 -1.37 4.74
CA LYS A 26 3.52 -2.67 4.30
C LYS A 26 2.17 -2.92 4.97
N ILE A 27 1.11 -2.98 4.18
CA ILE A 27 -0.23 -3.35 4.66
C ILE A 27 -0.37 -4.84 4.39
N ASP A 28 -0.73 -5.60 5.42
CA ASP A 28 -1.01 -7.02 5.30
C ASP A 28 -2.51 -7.21 5.22
N ILE A 29 -2.99 -7.83 4.14
CA ILE A 29 -4.40 -7.95 3.83
C ILE A 29 -4.65 -9.37 3.37
N LYS A 30 -5.63 -10.02 3.98
CA LYS A 30 -6.14 -11.30 3.48
C LYS A 30 -7.23 -11.00 2.47
N GLU A 31 -7.03 -11.38 1.20
CA GLU A 31 -8.00 -11.13 0.14
C GLU A 31 -9.37 -11.77 0.43
N ASP A 32 -9.37 -12.94 1.09
CA ASP A 32 -10.57 -13.63 1.52
C ASP A 32 -11.44 -12.75 2.45
N ASP A 33 -10.81 -11.97 3.34
CA ASP A 33 -11.54 -11.09 4.26
C ASP A 33 -12.26 -9.96 3.52
N ILE A 34 -11.66 -9.45 2.43
CA ILE A 34 -12.29 -8.43 1.57
C ILE A 34 -13.44 -9.06 0.79
N ASN A 35 -13.21 -10.22 0.16
CA ASN A 35 -14.22 -10.90 -0.64
C ASN A 35 -15.43 -11.38 0.19
N LEU A 36 -15.20 -11.75 1.46
CA LEU A 36 -16.25 -12.11 2.41
C LEU A 36 -17.07 -10.89 2.85
N ARG A 37 -16.41 -9.75 3.10
CA ARG A 37 -17.06 -8.53 3.61
C ARG A 37 -17.73 -7.71 2.52
N PHE A 38 -17.14 -7.65 1.33
CA PHE A 38 -17.57 -6.77 0.25
C PHE A 38 -17.80 -7.57 -1.03
N LYS A 39 -19.07 -7.87 -1.32
CA LYS A 39 -19.47 -8.53 -2.58
C LYS A 39 -19.75 -7.54 -3.71
N LYS A 40 -20.23 -6.35 -3.35
CA LYS A 40 -20.50 -5.21 -4.22
C LYS A 40 -20.27 -3.94 -3.41
N TYR A 41 -20.01 -2.84 -4.10
CA TYR A 41 -19.92 -1.52 -3.49
C TYR A 41 -20.75 -0.53 -4.30
N ASP A 42 -21.70 0.12 -3.66
CA ASP A 42 -22.43 1.26 -4.24
C ASP A 42 -22.03 2.55 -3.51
N ARG A 43 -21.48 3.51 -4.26
CA ARG A 43 -21.09 4.82 -3.72
C ARG A 43 -22.26 5.62 -3.16
N ASN A 44 -23.48 5.35 -3.64
CA ASN A 44 -24.69 6.03 -3.19
C ASN A 44 -25.29 5.38 -1.93
N ASN A 45 -24.78 4.20 -1.54
CA ASN A 45 -25.18 3.52 -0.34
C ASN A 45 -24.30 3.94 0.85
N THR A 46 -24.89 4.66 1.79
CA THR A 46 -24.19 5.17 2.98
C THR A 46 -23.60 4.03 3.82
N ASP A 47 -24.28 2.89 3.92
CA ASP A 47 -23.82 1.76 4.72
C ASP A 47 -22.55 1.14 4.13
N ASP A 48 -22.49 1.00 2.80
CA ASP A 48 -21.32 0.45 2.10
C ASP A 48 -20.11 1.38 2.24
N SER A 49 -20.32 2.70 2.12
CA SER A 49 -19.26 3.71 2.35
C SER A 49 -18.74 3.66 3.79
N ILE A 50 -19.63 3.55 4.78
CA ILE A 50 -19.25 3.45 6.20
C ILE A 50 -18.47 2.16 6.46
N GLN A 51 -18.92 1.02 5.93
CA GLN A 51 -18.23 -0.26 6.08
C GLN A 51 -16.83 -0.22 5.46
N MET A 52 -16.70 0.34 4.26
CA MET A 52 -15.42 0.50 3.58
C MET A 52 -14.46 1.39 4.40
N LYS A 53 -14.92 2.55 4.86
CA LYS A 53 -14.12 3.44 5.72
C LYS A 53 -13.69 2.75 7.00
N ASN A 54 -14.58 2.02 7.66
CA ASN A 54 -14.26 1.27 8.88
C ASN A 54 -13.25 0.15 8.63
N PHE A 55 -13.31 -0.52 7.48
CA PHE A 55 -12.31 -1.50 7.08
C PHE A 55 -10.93 -0.87 6.97
N PHE A 56 -10.80 0.25 6.25
CA PHE A 56 -9.51 0.96 6.13
C PHE A 56 -9.02 1.52 7.47
N LEU A 57 -9.92 2.01 8.33
CA LEU A 57 -9.59 2.46 9.68
C LEU A 57 -9.00 1.32 10.52
N SER A 58 -9.51 0.10 10.39
CA SER A 58 -8.94 -1.07 11.07
C SER A 58 -7.53 -1.43 10.60
N LEU A 59 -7.17 -1.06 9.36
CA LEU A 59 -5.83 -1.17 8.80
C LEU A 59 -4.92 0.02 9.17
N GLY A 60 -5.41 0.97 9.97
CA GLY A 60 -4.67 2.18 10.35
C GLY A 60 -4.64 3.25 9.26
N LEU A 61 -5.57 3.20 8.31
CA LEU A 61 -5.67 4.11 7.18
C LEU A 61 -6.98 4.90 7.23
N SER A 62 -6.93 6.14 6.80
CA SER A 62 -8.10 6.96 6.51
C SER A 62 -8.40 6.90 5.02
N LEU A 63 -9.65 6.59 4.69
CA LEU A 63 -10.16 6.60 3.32
C LEU A 63 -10.96 7.89 3.10
N GLN A 64 -10.57 8.68 2.10
CA GLN A 64 -11.25 9.91 1.70
C GLN A 64 -11.85 9.72 0.32
N ASP A 65 -13.15 10.00 0.18
CA ASP A 65 -13.83 9.93 -1.10
C ASP A 65 -13.41 11.13 -1.97
N ILE A 66 -13.11 10.86 -3.24
CA ILE A 66 -12.82 11.89 -4.24
C ILE A 66 -14.03 11.98 -5.15
N LEU A 67 -14.61 13.17 -5.24
CA LEU A 67 -15.68 13.47 -6.17
C LEU A 67 -15.06 13.87 -7.50
N PHE A 68 -15.32 13.09 -8.54
CA PHE A 68 -14.87 13.36 -9.89
C PHE A 68 -15.96 12.98 -10.90
N ASN A 69 -16.04 13.74 -12.00
CA ASN A 69 -16.99 13.50 -13.08
C ASN A 69 -16.27 13.20 -14.40
N ASN A 70 -15.03 13.63 -14.55
CA ASN A 70 -14.19 13.41 -15.72
C ASN A 70 -12.73 13.13 -15.29
N GLY A 71 -11.89 12.74 -16.25
CA GLY A 71 -10.48 12.45 -15.99
C GLY A 71 -9.65 13.69 -15.61
N GLU A 72 -10.07 14.90 -16.00
CA GLU A 72 -9.36 16.15 -15.70
C GLU A 72 -9.51 16.58 -14.24
N ASP A 73 -10.65 16.29 -13.60
CA ASP A 73 -10.88 16.54 -12.17
C ASP A 73 -9.80 15.86 -11.31
N LEU A 74 -9.32 14.70 -11.75
CA LEU A 74 -8.26 13.94 -11.07
C LEU A 74 -6.87 14.58 -11.19
N LEU A 75 -6.65 15.61 -12.03
CA LEU A 75 -5.34 16.27 -12.16
C LEU A 75 -4.90 16.99 -10.88
N ASN A 76 -5.85 17.52 -10.13
CA ASN A 76 -5.58 18.33 -8.93
C ASN A 76 -5.54 17.49 -7.64
N GLU A 77 -5.84 16.20 -7.74
CA GLU A 77 -5.97 15.31 -6.59
C GLU A 77 -4.63 14.64 -6.23
N PRO A 78 -4.38 14.36 -4.93
CA PRO A 78 -3.12 13.80 -4.47
C PRO A 78 -2.97 12.33 -4.88
N MET A 79 -2.17 12.09 -5.92
CA MET A 79 -1.86 10.74 -6.41
C MET A 79 -1.01 9.90 -5.45
N PRO A 80 -1.07 8.56 -5.50
CA PRO A 80 -1.96 7.75 -6.33
C PRO A 80 -3.37 7.63 -5.73
N ILE A 81 -4.35 7.51 -6.60
CA ILE A 81 -5.78 7.37 -6.28
C ILE A 81 -6.19 5.92 -6.47
N LEU A 82 -6.93 5.39 -5.51
CA LEU A 82 -7.54 4.07 -5.62
C LEU A 82 -8.89 4.19 -6.31
N LEU A 83 -9.07 3.48 -7.41
CA LEU A 83 -10.33 3.40 -8.14
C LEU A 83 -10.97 2.03 -7.87
N LEU A 84 -12.28 2.03 -7.67
CA LEU A 84 -13.07 0.82 -7.39
C LEU A 84 -14.28 0.77 -8.31
N THR A 85 -14.47 -0.37 -8.99
CA THR A 85 -15.69 -0.64 -9.76
C THR A 85 -16.82 -1.11 -8.84
N PRO A 86 -18.09 -1.01 -9.26
CA PRO A 86 -19.22 -1.57 -8.52
C PRO A 86 -19.11 -3.08 -8.24
N GLU A 87 -18.41 -3.82 -9.10
CA GLU A 87 -18.12 -5.26 -8.90
C GLU A 87 -16.85 -5.54 -8.07
N MET A 88 -16.39 -4.57 -7.28
CA MET A 88 -15.23 -4.74 -6.38
C MET A 88 -13.91 -5.04 -7.12
N LYS A 89 -13.76 -4.53 -8.35
CA LYS A 89 -12.46 -4.55 -9.05
C LYS A 89 -11.66 -3.31 -8.72
N TRP A 90 -10.41 -3.52 -8.31
CA TRP A 90 -9.53 -2.44 -7.87
C TRP A 90 -8.66 -1.99 -9.03
N MET A 91 -8.41 -0.69 -9.11
CA MET A 91 -7.46 -0.09 -10.05
C MET A 91 -6.69 1.00 -9.32
N VAL A 92 -5.49 1.32 -9.79
CA VAL A 92 -4.68 2.40 -9.22
C VAL A 92 -4.40 3.43 -10.31
N CYS A 93 -4.87 4.66 -10.07
CA CYS A 93 -4.62 5.82 -10.91
C CYS A 93 -3.41 6.60 -10.36
N VAL A 94 -2.49 6.96 -11.25
CA VAL A 94 -1.28 7.73 -10.92
C VAL A 94 -1.24 9.10 -11.61
N SER A 95 -2.18 9.39 -12.51
CA SER A 95 -2.34 10.70 -13.15
C SER A 95 -3.73 10.81 -13.78
N GLY A 96 -4.36 11.98 -13.59
CA GLY A 96 -5.54 12.42 -14.34
C GLY A 96 -5.16 13.11 -15.66
N GLY A 97 -6.19 13.59 -16.36
CA GLY A 97 -6.16 14.31 -17.64
C GLY A 97 -7.18 13.76 -18.63
N GLN A 98 -7.07 14.14 -19.91
CA GLN A 98 -7.89 13.56 -21.01
C GLN A 98 -7.72 12.04 -21.12
N LYS A 99 -6.56 11.51 -20.73
CA LYS A 99 -6.31 10.09 -20.58
C LYS A 99 -5.82 9.83 -19.17
N ILE A 100 -6.37 8.81 -18.54
CA ILE A 100 -6.02 8.45 -17.17
C ILE A 100 -4.84 7.48 -17.22
N LYS A 101 -3.85 7.69 -16.34
CA LYS A 101 -2.71 6.81 -16.24
C LYS A 101 -2.97 5.76 -15.16
N LEU A 102 -3.15 4.51 -15.57
CA LEU A 102 -3.40 3.38 -14.69
C LEU A 102 -2.18 2.49 -14.57
N VAL A 103 -2.10 1.79 -13.43
CA VAL A 103 -1.12 0.70 -13.21
C VAL A 103 -1.75 -0.62 -13.67
N ASN A 104 -1.06 -1.36 -14.54
CA ASN A 104 -1.52 -2.69 -14.95
C ASN A 104 -1.08 -3.77 -13.94
N ALA A 105 -1.57 -5.01 -14.12
CA ALA A 105 -1.21 -6.14 -13.25
C ALA A 105 0.30 -6.47 -13.21
N ARG A 106 1.08 -5.99 -14.20
CA ARG A 106 2.55 -6.16 -14.25
C ARG A 106 3.30 -5.01 -13.55
N GLY A 107 2.58 -4.00 -13.05
CA GLY A 107 3.16 -2.81 -12.43
C GLY A 107 3.62 -1.74 -13.44
N GLU A 108 3.27 -1.88 -14.72
CA GLU A 108 3.59 -0.89 -15.76
C GLU A 108 2.53 0.22 -15.78
N LEU A 109 2.95 1.43 -16.14
CA LEU A 109 2.06 2.58 -16.21
C LEU A 109 1.59 2.80 -17.65
N CYS A 110 0.29 2.74 -17.89
CA CYS A 110 -0.29 2.95 -19.21
C CYS A 110 -1.33 4.07 -19.20
N TYR A 111 -1.39 4.83 -20.29
CA TYR A 111 -2.48 5.77 -20.53
C TYR A 111 -3.67 5.04 -21.12
N VAL A 112 -4.83 5.22 -20.50
CA VAL A 112 -6.09 4.59 -20.89
C VAL A 112 -7.12 5.69 -21.10
N GLU A 113 -7.85 5.56 -22.20
CA GLU A 113 -8.97 6.43 -22.53
C GLU A 113 -10.23 5.72 -22.06
N ILE A 114 -10.95 6.36 -21.14
CA ILE A 114 -12.14 5.82 -20.49
C ILE A 114 -13.27 6.81 -20.75
N GLU A 115 -14.43 6.30 -21.15
CA GLU A 115 -15.61 7.13 -21.38
C GLU A 115 -16.09 7.77 -20.07
N ASP A 116 -16.50 9.05 -20.13
CA ASP A 116 -16.95 9.81 -18.97
C ASP A 116 -18.15 9.16 -18.25
N GLU A 117 -19.03 8.48 -18.99
CA GLU A 117 -20.15 7.74 -18.41
C GLU A 117 -19.66 6.61 -17.50
N TYR A 118 -18.64 5.86 -17.93
CA TYR A 118 -18.06 4.79 -17.13
C TYR A 118 -17.27 5.34 -15.94
N LEU A 119 -16.57 6.47 -16.12
CA LEU A 119 -15.86 7.12 -15.01
C LEU A 119 -16.81 7.52 -13.87
N LYS A 120 -18.03 7.94 -14.19
CA LYS A 120 -19.06 8.28 -13.19
C LYS A 120 -19.56 7.07 -12.42
N GLU A 121 -19.40 5.85 -12.90
CA GLU A 121 -19.77 4.63 -12.16
C GLU A 121 -18.69 4.22 -11.15
N LEU A 122 -17.45 4.66 -11.38
CA LEU A 122 -16.33 4.34 -10.52
C LEU A 122 -16.35 5.16 -9.23
N SER A 123 -15.80 4.56 -8.18
CA SER A 123 -15.53 5.24 -6.92
C SER A 123 -14.04 5.52 -6.81
N ALA A 124 -13.67 6.75 -6.46
CA ALA A 124 -12.29 7.16 -6.28
C ALA A 124 -12.00 7.47 -4.82
N PHE A 125 -10.86 7.00 -4.34
CA PHE A 125 -10.45 7.18 -2.96
C PHE A 125 -8.99 7.63 -2.85
N SER A 126 -8.76 8.60 -1.98
CA SER A 126 -7.44 8.92 -1.45
C SER A 126 -7.23 8.16 -0.14
N ILE A 127 -6.05 7.58 0.01
CA ILE A 127 -5.66 6.85 1.23
C ILE A 127 -4.62 7.67 1.98
N LEU A 128 -4.83 7.89 3.27
CA LEU A 128 -3.88 8.55 4.15
C LEU A 128 -3.60 7.72 5.40
N PRO A 129 -2.35 7.55 5.83
CA PRO A 129 -2.06 6.87 7.10
C PRO A 129 -2.54 7.70 8.29
N LEU A 130 -3.11 7.05 9.30
CA LEU A 130 -3.45 7.70 10.56
C LEU A 130 -2.19 8.12 11.32
N ASN A 131 -2.26 9.21 12.10
CA ASN A 131 -1.12 9.78 12.83
C ASN A 131 -0.31 8.74 13.63
N LYS A 132 -0.98 7.80 14.30
CA LYS A 132 -0.31 6.72 15.05
C LYS A 132 0.57 5.85 14.15
N VAL A 133 0.11 5.55 12.93
CA VAL A 133 0.87 4.80 11.93
C VAL A 133 2.04 5.65 11.42
N VAL A 134 1.81 6.93 11.16
CA VAL A 134 2.86 7.89 10.77
C VAL A 134 3.98 7.95 11.82
N ASP A 135 3.63 8.04 13.10
CA ASP A 135 4.60 8.05 14.20
C ASP A 135 5.40 6.75 14.25
N SER A 136 4.74 5.60 14.06
CA SER A 136 5.41 4.30 14.01
C SER A 136 6.43 4.20 12.86
N ILE A 137 6.10 4.74 11.69
CA ILE A 137 6.99 4.80 10.52
C ILE A 137 8.18 5.70 10.82
N ARG A 138 7.93 6.87 11.42
CA ARG A 138 8.98 7.82 11.79
C ARG A 138 9.96 7.19 12.78
N VAL A 139 9.47 6.53 13.83
CA VAL A 139 10.31 5.82 14.80
C VAL A 139 11.12 4.72 14.11
N LYS A 140 10.49 3.88 13.28
CA LYS A 140 11.19 2.84 12.52
C LYS A 140 12.30 3.40 11.64
N ASN A 141 12.04 4.51 10.95
CA ASN A 141 13.02 5.17 10.09
C ASN A 141 14.17 5.79 10.91
N ILE A 142 13.89 6.41 12.05
CA ILE A 142 14.91 6.93 12.97
C ILE A 142 15.81 5.78 13.43
N ILE A 143 15.24 4.68 13.94
CA ILE A 143 16.01 3.50 14.39
C ILE A 143 16.85 2.93 13.25
N LYS A 144 16.25 2.73 12.07
CA LYS A 144 16.96 2.22 10.89
C LYS A 144 18.13 3.11 10.50
N ASN A 145 17.93 4.43 10.50
CA ASN A 145 18.97 5.40 10.16
C ASN A 145 20.09 5.39 11.22
N SER A 146 19.75 5.39 12.52
CA SER A 146 20.70 5.28 13.62
C SER A 146 21.53 3.99 13.57
N LEU A 147 20.91 2.85 13.23
CA LEU A 147 21.61 1.58 13.04
C LEU A 147 22.54 1.62 11.82
N SER A 148 22.08 2.23 10.72
CA SER A 148 22.87 2.33 9.48
C SER A 148 24.10 3.23 9.63
N MET A 149 24.00 4.36 10.34
CA MET A 149 25.12 5.25 10.62
C MET A 149 26.19 4.57 11.47
N ASN A 150 25.79 3.68 12.37
CA ASN A 150 26.68 2.98 13.30
C ASN A 150 27.03 1.56 12.84
N LYS A 151 26.82 1.21 11.57
CA LYS A 151 27.03 -0.14 11.04
C LYS A 151 28.43 -0.69 11.32
N ILE A 152 29.45 0.15 11.17
CA ILE A 152 30.87 -0.21 11.42
C ILE A 152 31.07 -0.56 12.90
N PHE A 153 30.45 0.20 13.81
CA PHE A 153 30.53 -0.05 15.24
C PHE A 153 29.90 -1.40 15.60
N TYR A 154 28.65 -1.65 15.18
CA TYR A 154 27.97 -2.92 15.46
C TYR A 154 28.68 -4.14 14.85
N THR A 155 29.29 -3.97 13.67
CA THR A 155 30.06 -5.04 13.01
C THR A 155 31.31 -5.40 13.80
N LYS A 156 32.03 -4.41 14.36
CA LYS A 156 33.17 -4.65 15.25
C LYS A 156 32.74 -5.39 16.52
N TYR A 157 31.65 -4.97 17.15
CA TYR A 157 31.13 -5.67 18.35
C TYR A 157 30.72 -7.10 18.04
N PHE A 158 30.09 -7.36 16.89
CA PHE A 158 29.72 -8.70 16.46
C PHE A 158 30.95 -9.60 16.27
N PHE A 159 31.99 -9.13 15.59
CA PHE A 159 33.21 -9.92 15.43
C PHE A 159 33.91 -10.16 16.77
N SER A 160 34.04 -9.13 17.62
CA SER A 160 34.65 -9.27 18.94
C SER A 160 33.90 -10.27 19.82
N SER A 161 32.56 -10.23 19.85
CA SER A 161 31.75 -11.19 20.63
C SER A 161 31.82 -12.59 20.04
N LEU A 162 31.84 -12.73 18.72
CA LEU A 162 32.02 -14.01 18.03
C LEU A 162 33.36 -14.66 18.37
N PHE A 163 34.46 -13.91 18.28
CA PHE A 163 35.78 -14.41 18.65
C PHE A 163 35.85 -14.78 20.13
N MET A 164 35.32 -13.93 21.02
CA MET A 164 35.26 -14.23 22.45
C MET A 164 34.50 -15.53 22.74
N ALA A 165 33.37 -15.77 22.07
CA ALA A 165 32.61 -17.01 22.20
C ALA A 165 33.38 -18.23 21.68
N ILE A 166 34.06 -18.12 20.53
CA ILE A 166 34.88 -19.19 19.97
C ILE A 166 36.04 -19.54 20.92
N PHE A 167 36.73 -18.53 21.48
CA PHE A 167 37.80 -18.76 22.46
C PHE A 167 37.25 -19.40 23.74
N ALA A 168 36.13 -18.92 24.28
CA ALA A 168 35.51 -19.48 25.46
C ALA A 168 35.06 -20.95 25.27
N LEU A 169 34.66 -21.34 24.06
CA LEU A 169 34.28 -22.72 23.74
C LEU A 169 35.48 -23.64 23.46
N THR A 170 36.60 -23.09 22.97
CA THR A 170 37.79 -23.88 22.62
C THR A 170 38.74 -24.06 23.81
N ILE A 171 38.89 -23.06 24.69
CA ILE A 171 39.75 -23.14 25.88
C ILE A 171 39.45 -24.37 26.77
N PRO A 172 38.19 -24.73 27.09
CA PRO A 172 37.88 -25.91 27.88
C PRO A 172 38.24 -27.24 27.20
N VAL A 173 38.20 -27.27 25.86
CA VAL A 173 38.53 -28.48 25.08
C VAL A 173 40.03 -28.74 25.08
N PHE A 174 40.85 -27.68 25.06
CA PHE A 174 42.32 -27.81 25.12
C PHE A 174 42.90 -27.79 26.54
N SER A 175 42.12 -27.38 27.55
CA SER A 175 42.55 -27.40 28.97
C SER A 175 42.36 -28.75 29.66
N ASN A 176 41.70 -29.72 29.00
CA ASN A 176 41.50 -31.10 29.47
C ASN A 176 42.38 -32.12 28.72
N LEU A 177 43.38 -31.65 27.96
CA LEU A 177 44.48 -32.42 27.38
C LEU A 177 45.74 -32.20 28.23
#